data_AF-A0A421F7A3-F1
#
_entry.id   AF-A0A421F7A3-F1
#
_cell.length_a   1.000
_cell.length_b   1.000
_cell.length_c   1.000
_cell.angle_alpha   90.00
_cell.angle_beta   90.00
_cell.angle_gamma   90.00
#
_symmetry.space_group_name_H-M   'P 1'
#
loop_
_entity.id
_entity.type
_entity.pdbx_description
1 polymer ?
#
loop_
_entity_poly.entity_id
_entity_poly.type
_entity_poly.pdbx_seq_one_letter_code
_entity_poly.pdbx_strand_id
1 'polypeptide(L)'
;MSLISKVAGLYQKSVSKSFGMYGLKYDDALVDTAAVQTALHWVTGEDYQSRTKRIARAADCSLKRSYLPDEIQAIQRPLDFYMSDKVVEAEKLAEERADLTRCNEDKYKQRSAAAISIAYLRAAAEKKKSRDREFARELFREETEFRKKITVKIEQANKMMTVLGSSKSFNVMSDSNIERAARFLQEEDGEGSKKMSCRWFLDRSFYCVTPGNQMTHFYRHGRVDECKTTWKNMYLCYRSSMMNEDKREEFLKDTPLDASKPSHVADVWEQKETPGW
;
A
#
# COMPACT_ATOMS: atom_id res chain seq x y z
N MET A 1 -10.02 49.31 26.15
CA MET A 1 -10.01 48.36 25.02
C MET A 1 -8.69 48.48 24.29
N SER A 2 -7.81 47.49 24.43
CA SER A 2 -6.48 47.44 23.78
C SER A 2 -6.61 47.58 22.25
N LEU A 3 -5.62 48.15 21.57
CA LEU A 3 -5.59 48.22 20.10
C LEU A 3 -5.80 46.83 19.46
N ILE A 4 -5.25 45.79 20.10
CA ILE A 4 -5.38 44.38 19.73
C ILE A 4 -6.84 43.94 19.72
N SER A 5 -7.63 44.32 20.73
CA SER A 5 -9.06 43.95 20.80
C SER A 5 -9.89 44.55 19.67
N LYS A 6 -9.54 45.77 19.22
CA LYS A 6 -10.21 46.42 18.09
C LYS A 6 -9.86 45.73 16.77
N VAL A 7 -8.59 45.41 16.56
CA VAL A 7 -8.11 44.67 15.38
C VAL A 7 -8.72 43.27 15.33
N ALA A 8 -8.77 42.57 16.47
CA ALA A 8 -9.41 41.26 16.58
C ALA A 8 -10.89 41.31 16.22
N GLY A 9 -11.63 42.33 16.68
CA GLY A 9 -13.04 42.51 16.31
C GLY A 9 -13.25 42.77 14.80
N LEU A 10 -12.36 43.51 14.14
CA LEU A 10 -12.42 43.71 12.69
C LEU A 10 -12.14 42.40 11.93
N TYR A 11 -11.13 41.65 12.36
CA TYR A 11 -10.81 40.35 11.79
C TYR A 11 -11.95 39.35 11.96
N GLN A 12 -12.52 39.27 13.16
CA GLN A 12 -13.66 38.40 13.48
C GLN A 12 -14.87 38.70 12.58
N LYS A 13 -15.16 39.97 12.29
CA LYS A 13 -16.23 40.36 11.35
C LYS A 13 -15.91 39.92 9.91
N SER A 14 -14.68 40.11 9.46
CA SER A 14 -14.24 39.67 8.14
C SER A 14 -14.38 38.15 7.97
N VAL A 15 -13.89 37.40 8.95
CA VAL A 15 -13.97 35.94 9.00
C VAL A 15 -15.43 35.46 9.06
N SER A 16 -16.25 36.07 9.91
CA SER A 16 -17.68 35.74 10.01
C SER A 16 -18.41 35.97 8.68
N LYS A 17 -18.10 37.07 7.98
CA LYS A 17 -18.66 37.33 6.65
C LYS A 17 -18.26 36.24 5.66
N SER A 18 -16.98 35.85 5.64
CA SER A 18 -16.47 34.79 4.77
C SER A 18 -17.16 33.45 5.02
N PHE A 19 -17.35 33.06 6.27
CA PHE A 19 -18.07 31.84 6.62
C PHE A 19 -19.57 31.92 6.29
N GLY A 20 -20.19 33.10 6.49
CA GLY A 20 -21.58 33.36 6.12
C GLY A 20 -21.87 33.14 4.65
N MET A 21 -20.94 33.53 3.75
CA MET A 21 -21.07 33.34 2.29
C MET A 21 -21.22 31.87 1.88
N TYR A 22 -20.65 30.93 2.64
CA TYR A 22 -20.73 29.49 2.39
C TYR A 22 -21.71 28.76 3.34
N GLY A 23 -22.26 29.48 4.32
CA GLY A 23 -23.07 28.91 5.40
C GLY A 23 -22.32 27.91 6.27
N LEU A 24 -21.05 28.19 6.54
CA LEU A 24 -20.22 27.41 7.46
C LEU A 24 -20.22 28.03 8.86
N LYS A 25 -19.99 27.19 9.87
CA LYS A 25 -19.62 27.62 11.22
C LYS A 25 -18.10 27.59 11.38
N TYR A 26 -17.56 28.36 12.32
CA TYR A 26 -16.11 28.41 12.57
C TYR A 26 -15.53 27.02 12.89
N ASP A 27 -16.24 26.24 13.72
CA ASP A 27 -15.85 24.88 14.10
C ASP A 27 -15.78 23.89 12.93
N ASP A 28 -16.48 24.17 11.82
CA ASP A 28 -16.46 23.32 10.63
C ASP A 28 -15.12 23.43 9.88
N ALA A 29 -14.35 24.49 10.11
CA ALA A 29 -13.06 24.77 9.47
C ALA A 29 -11.85 24.56 10.39
N LEU A 30 -12.07 23.98 11.58
CA LEU A 30 -10.96 23.56 12.44
C LEU A 30 -10.13 22.47 11.75
N VAL A 31 -8.83 22.49 11.99
CA VAL A 31 -7.91 21.46 11.48
C VAL A 31 -8.22 20.14 12.16
N ASP A 32 -8.31 19.05 11.38
CA ASP A 32 -8.60 17.71 11.88
C ASP A 32 -7.42 17.11 12.68
N THR A 33 -7.21 17.61 13.90
CA THR A 33 -6.29 17.03 14.88
C THR A 33 -6.93 15.82 15.57
N ALA A 34 -6.13 15.00 16.26
CA ALA A 34 -6.64 13.87 17.03
C ALA A 34 -7.66 14.30 18.11
N ALA A 35 -7.46 15.47 18.72
CA ALA A 35 -8.38 16.04 19.69
C ALA A 35 -9.71 16.45 19.04
N VAL A 36 -9.67 17.06 17.85
CA VAL A 36 -10.87 17.44 17.09
C VAL A 36 -11.68 16.23 16.65
N GLN A 37 -11.03 15.16 16.18
CA GLN A 37 -11.72 13.91 15.82
C GLN A 37 -12.38 13.25 17.04
N THR A 38 -11.69 13.26 18.18
CA THR A 38 -12.24 12.77 19.45
C THR A 38 -13.44 13.59 19.90
N ALA A 39 -13.33 14.93 19.84
CA ALA A 39 -14.41 15.85 20.17
C ALA A 39 -15.62 15.66 19.25
N LEU A 40 -15.41 15.40 17.96
CA LEU A 40 -16.47 15.15 16.98
C LEU A 40 -17.28 13.90 17.32
N HIS A 41 -16.67 12.86 17.90
CA HIS A 41 -17.39 11.69 18.40
C HIS A 41 -18.24 11.98 19.66
N TRP A 42 -17.96 13.06 20.39
CA TRP A 42 -18.75 13.49 21.56
C TRP A 42 -19.85 14.50 21.24
N VAL A 43 -19.93 14.95 19.99
CA VAL A 43 -20.97 15.85 19.50
C VAL A 43 -22.27 15.06 19.34
N THR A 44 -23.42 15.72 19.55
CA THR A 44 -24.73 15.10 19.38
C THR A 44 -24.93 14.69 17.91
N GLY A 45 -25.76 13.66 17.67
CA GLY A 45 -26.03 13.19 16.31
C GLY A 45 -26.63 14.28 15.41
N GLU A 46 -27.44 15.19 15.96
CA GLU A 46 -28.06 16.29 15.20
C GLU A 46 -27.03 17.32 14.72
N ASP A 47 -26.13 17.75 15.61
CA ASP A 47 -25.06 18.69 15.28
C ASP A 47 -24.08 18.08 14.27
N TYR A 48 -23.77 16.79 14.41
CA TYR A 48 -22.94 16.05 13.47
C TYR A 48 -23.57 16.00 12.07
N GLN A 49 -24.85 15.63 11.98
CA GLN A 49 -25.58 15.63 10.70
C GLN A 49 -25.65 17.03 10.09
N SER A 50 -25.88 18.05 10.92
CA SER A 50 -25.92 19.44 10.50
C SER A 50 -24.56 19.91 9.98
N ARG A 51 -23.45 19.52 10.64
CA ARG A 51 -22.07 19.75 10.17
C ARG A 51 -21.85 19.15 8.79
N THR A 52 -22.19 17.87 8.61
CA THR A 52 -22.01 17.19 7.32
C THR A 52 -22.79 17.88 6.20
N LYS A 53 -24.03 18.32 6.47
CA LYS A 53 -24.83 19.10 5.50
C LYS A 53 -24.21 20.45 5.16
N ARG A 54 -23.68 21.18 6.16
CA ARG A 54 -23.00 22.48 5.95
C ARG A 54 -21.74 22.32 5.10
N ILE A 55 -20.90 21.32 5.41
CA ILE A 55 -19.67 21.03 4.66
C ILE A 55 -19.99 20.63 3.22
N ALA A 56 -20.98 19.76 3.01
CA ALA A 56 -21.42 19.36 1.67
C ALA A 56 -21.90 20.57 0.84
N ARG A 57 -22.70 21.46 1.44
CA ARG A 57 -23.15 22.70 0.80
C ARG A 57 -21.97 23.63 0.47
N ALA A 58 -21.05 23.83 1.41
CA ALA A 58 -19.90 24.69 1.20
C ALA A 58 -18.99 24.16 0.09
N ALA A 59 -18.79 22.85 0.02
CA ALA A 59 -18.06 22.19 -1.05
C ALA A 59 -18.75 22.40 -2.42
N ASP A 60 -20.08 22.28 -2.48
CA ASP A 60 -20.86 22.55 -3.70
C ASP A 60 -20.75 24.02 -4.15
N CYS A 61 -20.91 24.97 -3.22
CA CYS A 61 -20.71 26.39 -3.48
C CYS A 61 -19.28 26.70 -3.99
N SER A 62 -18.26 26.09 -3.36
CA SER A 62 -16.85 26.23 -3.76
C SER A 62 -16.60 25.64 -5.15
N LEU A 63 -17.15 24.45 -5.43
CA LEU A 63 -17.00 23.79 -6.73
C LEU A 63 -17.66 24.62 -7.84
N LYS A 64 -18.83 25.20 -7.56
CA LYS A 64 -19.57 26.08 -8.48
C LYS A 64 -19.04 27.51 -8.55
N ARG A 65 -18.06 27.87 -7.70
CA ARG A 65 -17.56 29.25 -7.54
C ARG A 65 -18.68 30.26 -7.32
N SER A 66 -19.66 29.88 -6.50
CA SER A 66 -20.86 30.68 -6.21
C SER A 66 -21.06 30.78 -4.70
N TYR A 67 -21.78 31.82 -4.27
CA TYR A 67 -22.08 32.07 -2.86
C TYR A 67 -23.55 31.82 -2.57
N LEU A 68 -23.86 31.64 -1.29
CA LEU A 68 -25.23 31.51 -0.81
C LEU A 68 -25.97 32.86 -0.99
N PRO A 69 -27.29 32.88 -1.26
CA PRO A 69 -28.04 34.13 -1.37
C PRO A 69 -27.96 34.99 -0.09
N ASP A 70 -27.99 36.32 -0.24
CA ASP A 70 -27.80 37.27 0.88
C ASP A 70 -28.82 37.09 2.01
N GLU A 71 -30.06 36.73 1.67
CA GLU A 71 -31.11 36.40 2.65
C GLU A 71 -30.70 35.24 3.56
N ILE A 72 -30.10 34.19 2.98
CA ILE A 72 -29.67 33.01 3.72
C ILE A 72 -28.38 33.31 4.50
N GLN A 73 -27.47 34.12 3.93
CA GLN A 73 -26.25 34.57 4.62
C GLN A 73 -26.59 35.30 5.92
N ALA A 74 -27.62 36.14 5.91
CA ALA A 74 -28.06 36.91 7.09
C ALA A 74 -28.59 36.03 8.24
N ILE A 75 -29.14 34.85 7.92
CA ILE A 75 -29.64 33.88 8.92
C ILE A 75 -28.47 33.12 9.58
N GLN A 76 -27.33 33.00 8.90
CA GLN A 76 -26.21 32.20 9.40
C GLN A 76 -25.62 32.81 10.68
N ARG A 77 -25.20 31.93 11.58
CA ARG A 77 -24.48 32.27 12.82
C ARG A 77 -23.10 31.61 12.82
N PRO A 78 -22.08 32.19 12.17
CA PRO A 78 -20.78 31.57 12.01
C PRO A 78 -20.01 31.33 13.32
N LEU A 79 -20.26 32.16 14.33
CA LEU A 79 -19.58 32.14 15.64
C LEU A 79 -20.36 31.40 16.73
N ASP A 80 -21.32 30.58 16.32
CA ASP A 80 -22.08 29.71 17.23
C ASP A 80 -21.34 28.37 17.37
N PHE A 81 -20.40 28.33 18.30
CA PHE A 81 -19.49 27.22 18.54
C PHE A 81 -20.21 26.03 19.21
N TYR A 82 -20.12 24.85 18.60
CA TYR A 82 -20.74 23.61 19.08
C TYR A 82 -19.70 22.54 19.47
N MET A 83 -18.44 22.74 19.10
CA MET A 83 -17.35 21.78 19.27
C MET A 83 -16.17 22.34 20.06
N SER A 84 -15.95 23.67 20.09
CA SER A 84 -14.81 24.32 20.74
C SER A 84 -14.52 23.80 22.16
N ASP A 85 -15.55 23.72 22.99
CA ASP A 85 -15.42 23.34 24.41
C ASP A 85 -14.99 21.88 24.55
N LYS A 86 -15.50 21.02 23.66
CA LYS A 86 -15.16 19.59 23.60
C LYS A 86 -13.74 19.37 23.11
N VAL A 87 -13.24 20.22 22.22
CA VAL A 87 -11.83 20.14 21.76
C VAL A 87 -10.89 20.48 22.91
N VAL A 88 -11.17 21.55 23.65
CA VAL A 88 -10.37 21.93 24.83
C VAL A 88 -10.38 20.82 25.88
N GLU A 89 -11.51 20.18 26.11
CA GLU A 89 -11.61 19.01 26.99
C GLU A 89 -10.79 17.82 26.46
N ALA A 90 -10.86 17.53 25.16
CA ALA A 90 -10.11 16.45 24.53
C ALA A 90 -8.59 16.68 24.60
N GLU A 91 -8.13 17.92 24.41
CA GLU A 91 -6.73 18.31 24.55
C GLU A 91 -6.24 18.13 25.99
N LYS A 92 -7.01 18.59 26.98
CA LYS A 92 -6.68 18.39 28.40
C LYS A 92 -6.59 16.91 28.75
N LEU A 93 -7.56 16.10 28.31
CA LEU A 93 -7.52 14.65 28.55
C LEU A 93 -6.34 13.97 27.84
N ALA A 94 -5.92 14.48 26.68
CA ALA A 94 -4.73 13.99 25.99
C ALA A 94 -3.45 14.36 26.75
N GLU A 95 -3.36 15.58 27.28
CA GLU A 95 -2.24 16.04 28.11
C GLU A 95 -2.17 15.28 29.44
N GLU A 96 -3.29 15.09 30.14
CA GLU A 96 -3.37 14.27 31.36
C GLU A 96 -2.92 12.82 31.09
N ARG A 97 -3.37 12.22 29.99
CA ARG A 97 -2.90 10.89 29.58
C ARG A 97 -1.42 10.89 29.26
N ALA A 98 -0.92 11.91 28.55
CA ALA A 98 0.49 12.05 28.23
C ALA A 98 1.32 12.13 29.51
N ASP A 99 0.92 12.92 30.50
CA ASP A 99 1.63 13.07 31.76
C ASP A 99 1.62 11.80 32.63
N LEU A 100 0.50 11.07 32.64
CA LEU A 100 0.43 9.74 33.26
C LEU A 100 1.35 8.74 32.56
N THR A 101 1.44 8.78 31.22
CA THR A 101 2.36 7.91 30.47
C THR A 101 3.83 8.34 30.59
N ARG A 102 4.10 9.63 30.76
CA ARG A 102 5.45 10.19 30.93
C ARG A 102 6.12 9.65 32.20
N CYS A 103 5.36 9.49 33.29
CA CYS A 103 5.84 8.87 34.53
C CYS A 103 6.11 7.35 34.43
N ASN A 104 5.68 6.69 33.33
CA ASN A 104 5.99 5.27 33.09
C ASN A 104 7.32 5.07 32.37
N GLU A 105 7.80 6.01 31.54
CA GLU A 105 9.08 5.83 30.84
C GLU A 105 10.28 5.80 31.80
N ASP A 106 10.28 6.63 32.84
CA ASP A 106 11.37 6.67 33.83
C ASP A 106 11.37 5.45 34.77
N LYS A 107 10.18 4.93 35.11
CA LYS A 107 10.04 3.70 35.92
C LYS A 107 10.36 2.42 35.15
N TYR A 108 10.12 2.39 33.83
CA TYR A 108 10.41 1.23 32.98
C TYR A 108 11.89 1.11 32.59
N LYS A 109 12.65 2.22 32.60
CA LYS A 109 14.11 2.20 32.44
C LYS A 109 14.83 1.53 33.63
N GLN A 110 14.24 1.56 34.83
CA GLN A 110 14.88 1.00 36.04
C GLN A 110 14.50 -0.47 36.35
N ARG A 111 13.38 -0.98 35.81
CA ARG A 111 13.01 -2.40 35.96
C ARG A 111 13.21 -3.12 34.64
N SER A 112 14.39 -3.70 34.47
CA SER A 112 14.78 -4.53 33.32
C SER A 112 13.94 -5.83 33.22
N ALA A 113 12.71 -5.71 32.73
CA ALA A 113 11.93 -6.84 32.21
C ALA A 113 12.58 -7.49 30.96
N ALA A 114 13.64 -6.88 30.41
CA ALA A 114 14.36 -7.34 29.22
C ALA A 114 15.26 -8.56 29.47
N ALA A 115 15.74 -8.81 30.69
CA ALA A 115 16.69 -9.91 30.91
C ALA A 115 16.01 -11.30 30.85
N ILE A 116 14.81 -11.43 31.44
CA ILE A 116 14.08 -12.71 31.50
C ILE A 116 13.34 -12.99 30.17
N SER A 117 12.76 -11.96 29.56
CA SER A 117 11.98 -12.11 28.32
C SER A 117 12.84 -12.39 27.09
N ILE A 118 14.03 -11.77 26.96
CA ILE A 118 14.92 -12.02 25.80
C ILE A 118 15.46 -13.45 25.82
N ALA A 119 15.86 -13.97 26.99
CA ALA A 119 16.35 -15.34 27.11
C ALA A 119 15.23 -16.35 26.79
N TYR A 120 14.02 -16.12 27.30
CA TYR A 120 12.84 -16.94 27.00
C TYR A 120 12.46 -16.90 25.51
N LEU A 121 12.44 -15.71 24.90
CA LEU A 121 12.14 -15.54 23.46
C LEU A 121 13.22 -16.20 22.58
N ARG A 122 14.50 -16.10 22.96
CA ARG A 122 15.59 -16.81 22.27
C ARG A 122 15.47 -18.32 22.41
N ALA A 123 15.15 -18.83 23.60
CA ALA A 123 14.94 -20.26 23.81
C ALA A 123 13.71 -20.80 23.04
N ALA A 124 12.62 -20.04 22.99
CA ALA A 124 11.44 -20.36 22.20
C ALA A 124 11.74 -20.34 20.69
N ALA A 125 12.54 -19.38 20.22
CA ALA A 125 12.97 -19.29 18.83
C ALA A 125 13.88 -20.47 18.43
N GLU A 126 14.83 -20.85 19.28
CA GLU A 126 15.71 -22.01 19.04
C GLU A 126 14.92 -23.34 19.04
N LYS A 127 13.93 -23.49 19.94
CA LYS A 127 13.05 -24.67 19.94
C LYS A 127 12.15 -24.75 18.70
N LYS A 128 11.71 -23.61 18.17
CA LYS A 128 10.98 -23.57 16.89
C LYS A 128 11.91 -23.97 15.74
N LYS A 129 13.11 -23.39 15.70
CA LYS A 129 14.13 -23.67 14.68
C LYS A 129 14.58 -25.14 14.68
N SER A 130 14.66 -25.79 15.85
CA SER A 130 15.03 -27.21 15.93
C SER A 130 13.94 -28.11 15.35
N ARG A 131 12.67 -27.86 15.65
CA ARG A 131 11.54 -28.61 15.06
C ARG A 131 11.43 -28.40 13.56
N ASP A 132 11.57 -27.16 13.09
CA ASP A 132 11.52 -26.85 11.67
C ASP A 132 12.66 -27.57 10.91
N ARG A 133 13.83 -27.72 11.55
CA ARG A 133 14.96 -28.49 11.02
C ARG A 133 14.71 -30.01 11.02
N GLU A 134 14.05 -30.55 12.04
CA GLU A 134 13.66 -31.96 12.08
C GLU A 134 12.62 -32.28 11.01
N PHE A 135 11.59 -31.44 10.88
CA PHE A 135 10.57 -31.56 9.84
C PHE A 135 11.19 -31.50 8.44
N ALA A 136 12.12 -30.57 8.20
CA ALA A 136 12.82 -30.50 6.92
C ALA A 136 13.61 -31.80 6.62
N ARG A 137 14.28 -32.40 7.61
CA ARG A 137 15.01 -33.67 7.41
C ARG A 137 14.07 -34.83 7.08
N GLU A 138 12.90 -34.87 7.71
CA GLU A 138 11.88 -35.90 7.44
C GLU A 138 11.32 -35.74 6.04
N LEU A 139 10.99 -34.51 5.64
CA LEU A 139 10.56 -34.18 4.27
C LEU A 139 11.60 -34.61 3.22
N PHE A 140 12.89 -34.30 3.45
CA PHE A 140 13.96 -34.73 2.56
C PHE A 140 14.10 -36.26 2.50
N ARG A 141 13.91 -36.96 3.62
CA ARG A 141 13.92 -38.43 3.63
C ARG A 141 12.77 -38.98 2.79
N GLU A 142 11.55 -38.49 2.99
CA GLU A 142 10.39 -38.90 2.19
C GLU A 142 10.58 -38.61 0.70
N GLU A 143 11.07 -37.43 0.36
CA GLU A 143 11.39 -37.05 -1.02
C GLU A 143 12.36 -38.05 -1.67
N THR A 144 13.44 -38.42 -0.96
CA THR A 144 14.39 -39.42 -1.48
C THR A 144 13.76 -40.80 -1.67
N GLU A 145 12.80 -41.19 -0.83
CA GLU A 145 12.07 -42.45 -0.99
C GLU A 145 11.11 -42.42 -2.18
N PHE A 146 10.38 -41.31 -2.36
CA PHE A 146 9.51 -41.12 -3.52
C PHE A 146 10.30 -41.11 -4.81
N ARG A 147 11.44 -40.40 -4.84
CA ARG A 147 12.32 -40.35 -6.00
C ARG A 147 12.83 -41.74 -6.39
N LYS A 148 13.24 -42.56 -5.41
CA LYS A 148 13.60 -43.97 -5.65
C LYS A 148 12.45 -44.78 -6.25
N LYS A 149 11.23 -44.66 -5.71
CA LYS A 149 10.04 -45.35 -6.24
C LYS A 149 9.72 -44.94 -7.68
N ILE A 150 9.85 -43.65 -8.00
CA ILE A 150 9.64 -43.12 -9.35
C ILE A 150 10.67 -43.70 -10.31
N THR A 151 11.95 -43.73 -9.94
CA THR A 151 13.02 -44.30 -10.77
C THR A 151 12.76 -45.77 -11.10
N VAL A 152 12.37 -46.57 -10.11
CA VAL A 152 12.03 -48.00 -10.31
C VAL A 152 10.85 -48.16 -11.27
N LYS A 153 9.81 -47.34 -11.15
CA LYS A 153 8.66 -47.39 -12.06
C LYS A 153 9.02 -46.99 -13.49
N ILE A 154 9.89 -46.00 -13.66
CA ILE A 154 10.41 -45.60 -14.97
C ILE A 154 11.22 -46.73 -15.60
N GLU A 155 12.04 -47.43 -14.82
CA GLU A 155 12.83 -48.56 -15.29
C GLU A 155 11.93 -49.73 -15.74
N GLN A 156 10.90 -50.06 -14.95
CA GLN A 156 9.88 -51.04 -15.32
C GLN A 156 9.13 -50.64 -16.60
N ALA A 157 8.73 -49.36 -16.72
CA ALA A 157 8.06 -48.81 -17.89
C ALA A 157 8.94 -48.88 -19.15
N ASN A 158 10.22 -48.55 -19.04
CA ASN A 158 11.16 -48.65 -20.16
C ASN A 158 11.35 -50.12 -20.59
N LYS A 159 11.38 -51.06 -19.64
CA LYS A 159 11.48 -52.50 -19.93
C LYS A 159 10.24 -53.07 -20.62
N MET A 160 9.03 -52.61 -20.29
CA MET A 160 7.82 -53.04 -21.02
C MET A 160 7.75 -52.41 -22.43
N MET A 161 8.21 -51.17 -22.59
CA MET A 161 8.22 -50.49 -23.88
C MET A 161 9.20 -51.12 -24.89
N THR A 162 10.35 -51.63 -24.41
CA THR A 162 11.29 -52.38 -25.26
C THR A 162 10.73 -53.73 -25.69
N VAL A 163 10.00 -54.44 -24.82
CA VAL A 163 9.32 -55.70 -25.18
C VAL A 163 8.22 -55.48 -26.23
N LEU A 164 7.55 -54.33 -26.21
CA LEU A 164 6.53 -53.94 -27.18
C LEU A 164 7.11 -53.35 -28.49
N GLY A 165 8.44 -53.32 -28.67
CA GLY A 165 9.09 -52.84 -29.89
C GLY A 165 9.00 -51.33 -30.11
N SER A 166 8.72 -50.54 -29.07
CA SER A 166 8.56 -49.08 -29.16
C SER A 166 9.85 -48.34 -28.81
N SER A 167 10.24 -47.34 -29.62
CA SER A 167 11.47 -46.55 -29.44
C SER A 167 11.39 -45.46 -28.36
N LYS A 168 10.31 -45.39 -27.56
CA LYS A 168 10.10 -44.33 -26.55
C LYS A 168 10.76 -44.74 -25.22
N SER A 169 11.54 -43.83 -24.63
CA SER A 169 12.13 -43.98 -23.28
C SER A 169 11.72 -42.82 -22.36
N PHE A 170 11.51 -43.14 -21.08
CA PHE A 170 11.17 -42.19 -20.03
C PHE A 170 12.39 -41.95 -19.14
N ASN A 171 12.62 -40.71 -18.72
CA ASN A 171 13.71 -40.30 -17.81
C ASN A 171 13.17 -39.35 -16.72
N VAL A 172 13.84 -39.32 -15.56
CA VAL A 172 13.53 -38.39 -14.45
C VAL A 172 14.05 -36.98 -14.80
N MET A 173 13.19 -35.96 -14.77
CA MET A 173 13.60 -34.55 -14.88
C MET A 173 14.42 -34.11 -13.66
N SER A 174 15.49 -33.35 -13.87
CA SER A 174 16.43 -32.92 -12.82
C SER A 174 15.94 -31.74 -11.96
N ASP A 175 16.15 -31.85 -10.65
CA ASP A 175 15.71 -30.97 -9.56
C ASP A 175 16.44 -29.61 -9.47
N SER A 176 16.10 -28.62 -10.30
CA SER A 176 16.56 -27.24 -10.06
C SER A 176 15.46 -26.16 -10.11
N ASN A 177 14.20 -26.54 -10.29
CA ASN A 177 13.10 -25.59 -10.50
C ASN A 177 11.96 -25.69 -9.47
N ILE A 178 11.93 -26.74 -8.64
CA ILE A 178 10.83 -26.95 -7.67
C ILE A 178 10.94 -25.99 -6.47
N GLU A 179 12.15 -25.72 -5.96
CA GLU A 179 12.36 -24.76 -4.85
C GLU A 179 12.12 -23.30 -5.24
N ARG A 180 12.30 -22.94 -6.52
CA ARG A 180 12.02 -21.58 -7.04
C ARG A 180 10.55 -21.41 -7.42
N ALA A 181 9.86 -22.48 -7.84
CA ALA A 181 8.43 -22.46 -8.13
C ALA A 181 7.57 -22.30 -6.86
N ALA A 182 7.95 -22.93 -5.74
CA ALA A 182 7.16 -22.87 -4.50
C ALA A 182 7.09 -21.49 -3.83
N ARG A 183 8.06 -20.58 -4.11
CA ARG A 183 8.02 -19.19 -3.59
C ARG A 183 7.26 -18.20 -4.49
N PHE A 184 7.01 -18.57 -5.74
CA PHE A 184 6.24 -17.74 -6.68
C PHE A 184 4.79 -18.20 -6.81
N LEU A 185 4.49 -19.47 -6.55
CA LEU A 185 3.13 -20.04 -6.66
C LEU A 185 2.25 -19.80 -5.42
N GLN A 186 2.62 -18.86 -4.54
CA GLN A 186 1.70 -18.42 -3.49
C GLN A 186 0.75 -17.31 -3.93
N GLU A 187 0.73 -16.93 -5.20
CA GLU A 187 -0.41 -16.24 -5.80
C GLU A 187 -0.45 -16.53 -7.31
N GLU A 188 -1.55 -17.17 -7.71
CA GLU A 188 -2.03 -17.42 -9.07
C GLU A 188 -1.44 -18.62 -9.84
N ASP A 189 -2.13 -19.75 -9.59
CA ASP A 189 -2.60 -20.74 -10.56
C ASP A 189 -1.61 -21.59 -11.36
N GLY A 190 -1.89 -22.89 -11.31
CA GLY A 190 -1.15 -23.93 -12.01
C GLY A 190 -1.39 -23.97 -13.52
N GLU A 191 -0.53 -24.74 -14.16
CA GLU A 191 -0.73 -25.37 -15.47
C GLU A 191 -1.02 -24.42 -16.66
N GLY A 192 0.02 -24.13 -17.43
CA GLY A 192 -0.16 -24.07 -18.89
C GLY A 192 -0.92 -22.88 -19.48
N SER A 193 -0.49 -21.64 -19.22
CA SER A 193 -0.33 -20.65 -20.31
C SER A 193 0.57 -19.50 -19.84
N LYS A 194 1.59 -19.12 -20.63
CA LYS A 194 2.37 -17.89 -20.44
C LYS A 194 1.52 -16.65 -20.75
N LYS A 195 0.34 -16.50 -20.15
CA LYS A 195 -0.52 -15.32 -20.28
C LYS A 195 -0.10 -14.32 -19.21
N MET A 196 0.74 -13.37 -19.60
CA MET A 196 1.03 -12.19 -18.79
C MET A 196 -0.27 -11.43 -18.51
N SER A 197 -0.55 -11.09 -17.26
CA SER A 197 -1.72 -10.28 -16.93
C SER A 197 -1.49 -8.82 -17.32
N CYS A 198 -2.34 -8.26 -18.18
CA CYS A 198 -2.21 -6.85 -18.59
C CYS A 198 -2.48 -5.86 -17.46
N ARG A 199 -3.07 -6.33 -16.35
CA ARG A 199 -3.28 -5.56 -15.13
C ARG A 199 -1.97 -4.99 -14.58
N TRP A 200 -0.90 -5.77 -14.59
CA TRP A 200 0.40 -5.32 -14.09
C TRP A 200 0.93 -4.11 -14.89
N PHE A 201 0.80 -4.14 -16.22
CA PHE A 201 1.22 -3.02 -17.07
C PHE A 201 0.36 -1.77 -16.87
N LEU A 202 -0.94 -1.95 -16.64
CA LEU A 202 -1.86 -0.85 -16.33
C LEU A 202 -1.47 -0.16 -15.02
N ASP A 203 -1.32 -0.94 -13.94
CA ASP A 203 -0.95 -0.42 -12.63
C ASP A 203 0.42 0.29 -12.69
N ARG A 204 1.37 -0.27 -13.46
CA ARG A 204 2.70 0.35 -13.66
C ARG A 204 2.63 1.67 -14.42
N SER A 205 1.77 1.79 -15.43
CA SER A 205 1.55 3.03 -16.18
C SER A 205 0.96 4.14 -15.32
N PHE A 206 -0.03 3.83 -14.48
CA PHE A 206 -0.61 4.80 -13.54
C PHE A 206 0.36 5.16 -12.41
N TYR A 207 1.10 4.19 -11.90
CA TYR A 207 2.14 4.47 -10.91
C TYR A 207 3.21 5.43 -11.47
N CYS A 208 3.57 5.28 -12.75
CA CYS A 208 4.55 6.15 -13.39
C CYS A 208 4.16 7.63 -13.33
N VAL A 209 2.90 7.98 -13.61
CA VAL A 209 2.43 9.38 -13.64
C VAL A 209 2.19 9.99 -12.26
N THR A 210 2.29 9.20 -11.19
CA THR A 210 2.01 9.65 -9.83
C THR A 210 3.09 10.64 -9.34
N PRO A 211 2.73 11.77 -8.70
CA PRO A 211 3.70 12.78 -8.26
C PRO A 211 4.81 12.23 -7.36
N GLY A 212 4.49 11.32 -6.44
CA GLY A 212 5.50 10.71 -5.55
C GLY A 212 6.54 9.87 -6.31
N ASN A 213 6.09 9.11 -7.33
CA ASN A 213 7.01 8.34 -8.16
C ASN A 213 7.85 9.25 -9.06
N GLN A 214 7.26 10.28 -9.65
CA GLN A 214 7.98 11.26 -10.48
C GLN A 214 9.04 12.03 -9.68
N MET A 215 8.73 12.40 -8.43
CA MET A 215 9.71 13.03 -7.53
C MET A 215 10.86 12.08 -7.19
N THR A 216 10.56 10.81 -6.93
CA THR A 216 11.56 9.77 -6.68
C THR A 216 12.44 9.53 -7.91
N HIS A 217 11.84 9.50 -9.10
CA HIS A 217 12.55 9.33 -10.36
C HIS A 217 13.45 10.54 -10.65
N PHE A 218 12.96 11.76 -10.42
CA PHE A 218 13.76 12.98 -10.55
C PHE A 218 14.95 12.97 -9.58
N TYR A 219 14.72 12.63 -8.31
CA TYR A 219 15.79 12.49 -7.33
C TYR A 219 16.83 11.43 -7.74
N ARG A 220 16.38 10.32 -8.33
CA ARG A 220 17.26 9.22 -8.73
C ARG A 220 18.03 9.50 -10.03
N HIS A 221 17.40 10.07 -11.04
CA HIS A 221 17.96 10.19 -12.40
C HIS A 221 18.18 11.64 -12.86
N GLY A 222 17.85 12.64 -12.05
CA GLY A 222 17.97 14.07 -12.40
C GLY A 222 16.99 14.53 -13.49
N ARG A 223 16.03 13.68 -13.87
CA ARG A 223 15.03 13.94 -14.91
C ARG A 223 13.69 13.32 -14.56
N VAL A 224 12.62 13.99 -14.99
CA VAL A 224 11.25 13.48 -14.92
C VAL A 224 11.11 12.34 -15.94
N ASP A 225 10.42 11.26 -15.58
CA ASP A 225 10.16 10.16 -16.51
C ASP A 225 9.02 10.53 -17.46
N GLU A 226 9.21 10.30 -18.76
CA GLU A 226 8.18 10.55 -19.78
C GLU A 226 7.08 9.47 -19.77
N CYS A 227 7.25 8.36 -19.05
CA CYS A 227 6.31 7.24 -18.93
C CYS A 227 5.88 6.57 -20.24
N LYS A 228 6.32 7.05 -21.41
CA LYS A 228 5.90 6.57 -22.75
C LYS A 228 6.10 5.07 -22.93
N THR A 229 7.21 4.53 -22.40
CA THR A 229 7.53 3.11 -22.49
C THR A 229 6.55 2.23 -21.71
N THR A 230 6.09 2.69 -20.54
CA THR A 230 5.13 1.93 -19.72
C THR A 230 3.76 1.84 -20.41
N TRP A 231 3.28 2.95 -20.96
CA TRP A 231 2.04 3.00 -21.76
C TRP A 231 2.14 2.15 -23.03
N LYS A 232 3.28 2.22 -23.74
CA LYS A 232 3.53 1.35 -24.91
C LYS A 232 3.42 -0.12 -24.54
N ASN A 233 4.01 -0.54 -23.42
CA ASN A 233 3.94 -1.92 -22.94
C ASN A 233 2.51 -2.33 -22.57
N MET A 234 1.73 -1.45 -21.95
CA MET A 234 0.30 -1.70 -21.70
C MET A 234 -0.48 -1.93 -23.01
N TYR A 235 -0.29 -1.08 -24.01
CA TYR A 235 -0.95 -1.24 -25.31
C TYR A 235 -0.51 -2.51 -26.04
N LEU A 236 0.79 -2.84 -25.98
CA LEU A 236 1.31 -4.09 -26.55
C LEU A 236 0.70 -5.31 -25.86
N CYS A 237 0.57 -5.29 -24.53
CA CYS A 237 -0.09 -6.37 -23.79
C CYS A 237 -1.56 -6.52 -24.21
N TYR A 238 -2.32 -5.42 -24.20
CA TYR A 238 -3.73 -5.43 -24.57
C TYR A 238 -3.94 -5.92 -26.01
N ARG A 239 -3.11 -5.44 -26.95
CA ARG A 239 -3.15 -5.88 -28.34
C ARG A 239 -2.81 -7.37 -28.48
N SER A 240 -1.84 -7.87 -27.72
CA SER A 240 -1.45 -9.27 -27.72
C SER A 240 -2.55 -10.19 -27.15
N SER A 241 -3.37 -9.68 -26.22
CA SER A 241 -4.47 -10.43 -25.62
C SER A 241 -5.63 -10.73 -26.58
N MET A 242 -5.71 -9.99 -27.69
CA MET A 242 -6.72 -10.16 -28.73
C MET A 242 -6.28 -11.12 -29.86
N MET A 243 -5.05 -11.63 -29.80
CA MET A 243 -4.50 -12.52 -30.84
C MET A 243 -4.53 -13.99 -30.41
N ASN A 244 -4.56 -14.90 -31.38
CA ASN A 244 -4.35 -16.33 -31.16
C ASN A 244 -2.91 -16.59 -30.66
N GLU A 245 -2.68 -17.71 -29.96
CA GLU A 245 -1.41 -17.99 -29.27
C GLU A 245 -0.20 -17.96 -30.22
N ASP A 246 -0.29 -18.57 -31.41
CA ASP A 246 0.79 -18.56 -32.41
C ASP A 246 1.15 -17.15 -32.89
N LYS A 247 0.13 -16.33 -33.16
CA LYS A 247 0.28 -14.94 -33.63
C LYS A 247 0.76 -14.02 -32.52
N ARG A 248 0.36 -14.31 -31.28
CA ARG A 248 0.79 -13.58 -30.08
C ARG A 248 2.29 -13.76 -29.86
N GLU A 249 2.80 -14.99 -29.96
CA GLU A 249 4.23 -15.25 -29.80
C GLU A 249 5.04 -14.56 -30.90
N GLU A 250 4.59 -14.60 -32.15
CA GLU A 250 5.22 -13.88 -33.26
C GLU A 250 5.21 -12.36 -33.04
N PHE A 251 4.09 -11.79 -32.61
CA PHE A 251 3.96 -10.37 -32.31
C PHE A 251 4.86 -9.92 -31.15
N LEU A 252 5.09 -10.78 -30.16
CA LEU A 252 5.85 -10.43 -28.96
C LEU A 252 7.37 -10.49 -29.16
N LYS A 253 7.90 -11.29 -30.10
CA LYS A 253 9.35 -11.46 -30.35
C LYS A 253 10.11 -10.13 -30.51
N ASP A 254 9.53 -9.16 -31.21
CA ASP A 254 10.17 -7.86 -31.45
C ASP A 254 9.92 -6.83 -30.35
N THR A 255 9.07 -7.15 -29.37
CA THR A 255 8.68 -6.23 -28.30
C THR A 255 9.55 -6.39 -27.04
N PRO A 256 9.54 -5.40 -26.13
CA PRO A 256 10.12 -5.55 -24.79
C PRO A 256 9.40 -6.59 -23.91
N LEU A 257 8.25 -7.10 -24.35
CA LEU A 257 7.43 -8.08 -23.63
C LEU A 257 7.71 -9.53 -24.01
N ASP A 258 8.73 -9.75 -24.85
CA ASP A 258 9.16 -11.09 -25.21
C ASP A 258 9.62 -11.86 -23.98
N ALA A 259 9.02 -13.02 -23.72
CA ALA A 259 9.40 -13.90 -22.63
C ALA A 259 10.81 -14.49 -22.81
N SER A 260 11.37 -14.45 -24.01
CA SER A 260 12.75 -14.87 -24.30
C SER A 260 13.78 -13.81 -23.87
N LYS A 261 13.38 -12.53 -23.77
CA LYS A 261 14.27 -11.45 -23.36
C LYS A 261 14.40 -11.44 -21.83
N PRO A 262 15.62 -11.26 -21.30
CA PRO A 262 15.80 -11.11 -19.87
C PRO A 262 15.01 -9.89 -19.38
N SER A 263 14.38 -10.02 -18.21
CA SER A 263 13.74 -8.88 -17.53
C SER A 263 14.75 -7.74 -17.41
N HIS A 264 14.31 -6.50 -17.61
CA HIS A 264 15.15 -5.33 -17.34
C HIS A 264 15.68 -5.46 -15.91
N VAL A 265 17.00 -5.63 -15.77
CA VAL A 265 17.65 -5.62 -14.47
C VAL A 265 17.45 -4.21 -13.93
N ALA A 266 16.95 -4.08 -12.70
CA ALA A 266 16.91 -2.77 -12.05
C ALA A 266 18.32 -2.18 -12.11
N ASP A 267 18.46 -0.93 -12.57
CA ASP A 267 19.75 -0.25 -12.70
C ASP A 267 20.59 -0.51 -11.44
N VAL A 268 21.81 -1.04 -11.65
CA VAL A 268 22.77 -1.31 -10.59
C VAL A 268 22.96 -0.03 -9.78
N TRP A 269 22.75 -0.12 -8.47
CA TRP A 269 22.80 1.05 -7.60
C TRP A 269 24.26 1.48 -7.40
N GLU A 270 24.67 2.50 -8.13
CA GLU A 270 25.93 3.19 -7.87
C GLU A 270 25.74 4.20 -6.74
N GLN A 271 26.65 4.20 -5.77
CA GLN A 271 26.64 5.16 -4.67
C GLN A 271 26.94 6.55 -5.22
N LYS A 272 26.00 7.49 -5.07
CA LYS A 272 26.21 8.88 -5.46
C LYS A 272 27.00 9.62 -4.39
N GLU A 273 28.08 10.29 -4.78
CA GLU A 273 28.86 11.17 -3.90
C GLU A 273 28.17 12.52 -3.65
N THR A 274 27.33 12.97 -4.59
CA THR A 274 26.54 14.20 -4.46
C THR A 274 25.06 13.93 -4.75
N PRO A 275 24.14 14.58 -4.01
CA PRO A 275 22.72 14.56 -4.36
C PRO A 275 22.53 15.21 -5.73
N GLY A 276 21.61 14.67 -6.53
CA GLY A 276 21.27 15.28 -7.83
C GLY A 276 20.47 16.56 -7.63
N TRP A 277 21.16 17.67 -7.42
CA TRP A 277 20.71 19.05 -7.66
C TRP A 277 21.91 19.95 -7.95
#